data_AF-A0A3S4PC10-F1
#
_entry.id   AF-A0A3S4PC10-F1
#
_cell.length_a   1.000
_cell.length_b   1.000
_cell.length_c   1.000
_cell.angle_alpha   90.00
_cell.angle_beta   90.00
_cell.angle_gamma   90.00
#
_symmetry.space_group_name_H-M   'P 1'
#
loop_
_entity.id
_entity.type
_entity.pdbx_description
1 polymer ?
#
loop_
_entity_poly.entity_id
_entity_poly.type
_entity_poly.pdbx_seq_one_letter_code
_entity_poly.pdbx_strand_id
1 'polypeptide(L)'
;MKLNIVSTPDRLEVQGQNVSREYAEGAMLAGLLAMAGKNDNKVTEIVRQYRDAGLSTSAFPVETRRAFTIFAREEQQETKRAAEAAWFAERAKEQVPPTPLEAARKRAVRETQNERIRRMGAETRAARGGGAWSSFPDFD
;
A
#
# COMPACT_ATOMS: atom_id res chain seq x y z
N MET A 1 9.46 -16.42 -0.97
CA MET A 1 9.87 -17.71 -1.59
C MET A 1 8.61 -18.49 -1.85
N LYS A 2 8.39 -18.97 -3.09
CA LYS A 2 7.17 -19.68 -3.46
C LYS A 2 7.35 -21.20 -3.38
N LEU A 3 6.64 -21.84 -2.46
CA LEU A 3 6.49 -23.29 -2.39
C LEU A 3 5.43 -23.74 -3.38
N ASN A 4 5.76 -24.72 -4.20
CA ASN A 4 4.75 -25.45 -4.98
C ASN A 4 4.26 -26.61 -4.12
N ILE A 5 3.08 -26.46 -3.51
CA ILE A 5 2.48 -27.48 -2.65
C ILE A 5 1.18 -27.95 -3.30
N VAL A 6 1.11 -29.23 -3.62
CA VAL A 6 -0.09 -29.88 -4.14
C VAL A 6 -0.55 -30.88 -3.09
N SER A 7 -1.69 -30.58 -2.48
CA SER A 7 -2.27 -31.35 -1.38
C SER A 7 -3.54 -32.02 -1.90
N THR A 8 -3.51 -33.34 -1.98
CA THR A 8 -4.67 -34.20 -2.27
C THR A 8 -4.93 -35.11 -1.06
N PRO A 9 -6.12 -35.71 -0.92
CA PRO A 9 -6.43 -36.58 0.21
C PRO A 9 -5.40 -37.70 0.42
N ASP A 10 -4.88 -38.27 -0.67
CA ASP A 10 -4.01 -39.45 -0.64
C ASP A 10 -2.53 -39.12 -0.83
N ARG A 11 -2.21 -37.92 -1.32
CA ARG A 11 -0.84 -37.54 -1.70
C ARG A 11 -0.58 -36.07 -1.41
N LEU A 12 0.54 -35.81 -0.74
CA LEU A 12 1.11 -34.48 -0.59
C LEU A 12 2.41 -34.40 -1.35
N GLU A 13 2.47 -33.44 -2.27
CA GLU A 13 3.67 -33.15 -3.06
C GLU A 13 4.15 -31.74 -2.75
N VAL A 14 5.43 -31.63 -2.41
CA VAL A 14 6.10 -30.34 -2.22
C VAL A 14 7.28 -30.28 -3.17
N GLN A 15 7.28 -29.31 -4.09
CA GLN A 15 8.33 -29.11 -5.09
C GLN A 15 8.63 -30.36 -5.95
N GLY A 16 7.61 -31.11 -6.36
CA GLY A 16 7.81 -32.34 -7.14
C GLY A 16 8.07 -33.59 -6.30
N GLN A 17 8.28 -33.46 -4.98
CA GLN A 17 8.59 -34.57 -4.10
C GLN A 17 7.40 -34.98 -3.25
N ASN A 18 7.10 -36.28 -3.25
CA ASN A 18 6.10 -36.86 -2.35
C ASN A 18 6.62 -36.90 -0.93
N VAL A 19 5.87 -36.29 -0.03
CA VAL A 19 6.18 -36.22 1.39
C VAL A 19 4.95 -36.61 2.20
N SER A 20 5.16 -37.16 3.39
CA SER A 20 4.05 -37.34 4.31
C SER A 20 3.58 -35.98 4.83
N ARG A 21 2.28 -35.88 5.14
CA ARG A 21 1.71 -34.67 5.75
C ARG A 21 2.41 -34.31 7.06
N GLU A 22 2.64 -35.29 7.91
CA GLU A 22 3.34 -35.12 9.20
C GLU A 22 4.75 -34.55 9.02
N TYR A 23 5.48 -35.03 8.01
CA TYR A 23 6.82 -34.50 7.70
C TYR A 23 6.75 -33.06 7.21
N ALA A 24 5.77 -32.74 6.35
CA ALA A 24 5.59 -31.39 5.82
C ALA A 24 5.20 -30.39 6.91
N GLU A 25 4.23 -30.73 7.76
CA GLU A 25 3.70 -29.87 8.84
C GLU A 25 4.65 -29.79 10.04
N GLY A 26 5.51 -30.80 10.23
CA GLY A 26 6.51 -30.84 11.29
C GLY A 26 7.89 -30.37 10.83
N ALA A 27 8.71 -31.32 10.35
CA ALA A 27 10.13 -31.10 10.11
C ALA A 27 10.42 -30.10 8.98
N MET A 28 9.68 -30.18 7.87
CA MET A 28 9.88 -29.26 6.75
C MET A 28 9.49 -27.83 7.15
N LEU A 29 8.32 -27.67 7.79
CA LEU A 29 7.89 -26.35 8.28
C LEU A 29 8.89 -25.77 9.28
N ALA A 30 9.41 -26.59 10.21
CA ALA A 30 10.46 -26.17 11.14
C ALA A 30 11.68 -25.59 10.42
N GLY A 31 12.19 -26.31 9.41
CA GLY A 31 13.35 -25.89 8.62
C GLY A 31 13.08 -24.59 7.85
N LEU A 32 11.91 -24.47 7.24
CA LEU A 32 11.50 -23.27 6.52
C LEU A 32 11.42 -22.04 7.44
N LEU A 33 10.80 -22.19 8.61
CA LEU A 33 10.69 -21.12 9.60
C LEU A 33 12.05 -20.75 10.19
N ALA A 34 12.92 -21.73 10.46
CA ALA A 34 14.28 -21.48 10.91
C ALA A 34 15.09 -20.69 9.88
N MET A 35 14.97 -21.02 8.58
CA MET A 35 15.60 -20.27 7.49
C MET A 35 15.03 -18.84 7.34
N ALA A 36 13.75 -18.63 7.64
CA ALA A 36 13.15 -17.30 7.65
C ALA A 36 13.64 -16.47 8.85
N GLY A 37 13.89 -17.12 9.99
CA GLY A 37 14.39 -16.49 11.21
C GLY A 37 13.46 -15.38 11.70
N LYS A 38 14.01 -14.18 11.92
CA LYS A 38 13.26 -13.01 12.40
C LYS A 38 12.57 -12.21 11.28
N ASN A 39 12.56 -12.69 10.03
CA ASN A 39 11.93 -11.99 8.92
C ASN A 39 10.43 -12.32 8.84
N ASP A 40 9.61 -11.41 9.34
CA ASP A 40 8.15 -11.53 9.45
C ASP A 40 7.49 -11.77 8.11
N ASN A 41 7.95 -11.07 7.07
CA ASN A 41 7.37 -11.19 5.74
C ASN A 41 7.57 -12.60 5.21
N LYS A 42 8.76 -13.18 5.39
CA LYS A 42 9.05 -14.57 4.99
C LYS A 42 8.25 -15.58 5.80
N VAL A 43 8.19 -15.41 7.12
CA VAL A 43 7.39 -16.28 8.00
C VAL A 43 5.91 -16.25 7.59
N THR A 44 5.38 -15.05 7.37
CA THR A 44 3.99 -14.84 6.95
C THR A 44 3.70 -15.46 5.58
N GLU A 45 4.63 -15.33 4.63
CA GLU A 45 4.53 -15.95 3.30
C GLU A 45 4.53 -17.48 3.37
N ILE A 46 5.38 -18.08 4.20
CA ILE A 46 5.43 -19.54 4.41
C ILE A 46 4.12 -20.03 5.03
N VAL A 47 3.66 -19.39 6.11
CA VAL A 47 2.40 -19.75 6.78
C VAL A 47 1.20 -19.61 5.82
N ARG A 48 1.19 -18.57 4.98
CA ARG A 48 0.15 -18.38 3.96
C ARG A 48 0.14 -19.55 2.98
N GLN A 49 1.29 -19.93 2.43
CA GLN A 49 1.38 -21.02 1.45
C GLN A 49 0.95 -22.37 2.04
N TYR A 50 1.29 -22.65 3.30
CA TYR A 50 0.81 -23.85 4.00
C TYR A 50 -0.71 -23.83 4.18
N ARG A 51 -1.26 -22.71 4.66
CA ARG A 51 -2.70 -22.54 4.86
C ARG A 51 -3.47 -22.68 3.55
N ASP A 52 -3.01 -22.02 2.49
CA ASP A 52 -3.65 -22.03 1.18
C ASP A 52 -3.61 -23.43 0.55
N ALA A 53 -2.63 -24.27 0.93
CA ALA A 53 -2.54 -25.68 0.56
C ALA A 53 -3.28 -26.64 1.54
N GLY A 54 -4.01 -26.12 2.53
CA GLY A 54 -4.74 -26.93 3.50
C GLY A 54 -3.85 -27.74 4.46
N LEU A 55 -2.64 -27.26 4.74
CA LEU A 55 -1.72 -27.83 5.71
C LEU A 55 -1.82 -27.10 7.05
N SER A 56 -1.68 -27.84 8.15
CA SER A 56 -1.64 -27.25 9.48
C SER A 56 -0.29 -26.61 9.78
N THR A 57 -0.31 -25.46 10.44
CA THR A 57 0.88 -24.81 11.02
C THR A 57 0.86 -24.83 12.55
N SER A 58 -0.04 -25.62 13.15
CA SER A 58 -0.27 -25.66 14.61
C SER A 58 0.95 -26.08 15.43
N ALA A 59 1.91 -26.79 14.82
CA ALA A 59 3.17 -27.18 15.45
C ALA A 59 4.04 -25.96 15.84
N PHE A 60 3.83 -24.80 15.20
CA PHE A 60 4.59 -23.56 15.42
C PHE A 60 3.64 -22.40 15.78
N PRO A 61 3.07 -22.41 17.01
CA PRO A 61 1.98 -21.52 17.37
C PRO A 61 2.38 -20.04 17.44
N VAL A 62 3.64 -19.73 17.76
CA VAL A 62 4.12 -18.34 17.90
C VAL A 62 4.19 -17.66 16.54
N GLU A 63 4.85 -18.30 15.59
CA GLU A 63 5.02 -17.87 14.20
C GLU A 63 3.68 -17.79 13.50
N THR A 64 2.84 -18.80 13.73
CA THR A 64 1.48 -18.87 13.20
C THR A 64 0.63 -17.69 13.68
N ARG A 65 0.54 -17.45 15.00
CA ARG A 65 -0.23 -16.33 15.56
C ARG A 65 0.23 -14.97 15.01
N ARG A 66 1.54 -14.80 14.84
CA ARG A 66 2.11 -13.59 14.27
C ARG A 66 1.66 -13.38 12.82
N ALA A 67 1.75 -14.41 11.98
CA ALA A 67 1.29 -14.36 10.60
C ALA A 67 -0.22 -14.04 10.51
N PHE A 68 -1.05 -14.67 11.35
CA PHE A 68 -2.50 -14.40 11.40
C PHE A 68 -2.83 -12.96 11.79
N THR A 69 -2.05 -12.37 12.70
CA THR A 69 -2.21 -10.94 13.05
C THR A 69 -1.95 -10.04 11.84
N ILE A 70 -0.98 -10.40 11.00
CA ILE A 70 -0.68 -9.66 9.77
C ILE A 70 -1.80 -9.86 8.74
N PHE A 71 -2.29 -11.08 8.53
CA PHE A 71 -3.42 -11.34 7.62
C PHE A 71 -4.65 -10.51 7.97
N ALA A 72 -5.02 -10.46 9.24
CA ALA A 72 -6.17 -9.67 9.69
C ALA A 72 -5.98 -8.17 9.40
N ARG A 73 -4.76 -7.65 9.55
CA ARG A 73 -4.45 -6.25 9.21
C ARG A 73 -4.52 -5.99 7.72
N GLU A 74 -4.03 -6.90 6.90
CA GLU A 74 -4.09 -6.79 5.44
C GLU A 74 -5.53 -6.81 4.94
N GLU A 75 -6.36 -7.74 5.44
CA GLU A 75 -7.78 -7.82 5.11
C GLU A 75 -8.54 -6.54 5.50
N GLN A 76 -8.24 -5.98 6.68
CA GLN A 76 -8.78 -4.69 7.11
C GLN A 76 -8.32 -3.52 6.21
N GLN A 77 -7.11 -3.56 5.68
CA GLN A 77 -6.62 -2.53 4.76
C GLN A 77 -7.25 -2.68 3.37
N GLU A 78 -7.40 -3.91 2.87
CA GLU A 78 -8.04 -4.18 1.58
C GLU A 78 -9.51 -3.76 1.58
N THR A 79 -10.24 -4.11 2.64
CA THR A 79 -11.63 -3.67 2.82
C THR A 79 -11.76 -2.15 2.87
N LYS A 80 -10.86 -1.44 3.58
CA LYS A 80 -10.82 0.03 3.59
C LYS A 80 -10.54 0.60 2.20
N ARG A 81 -9.53 0.08 1.49
CA ARG A 81 -9.20 0.53 0.13
C ARG A 81 -10.35 0.30 -0.84
N ALA A 82 -11.04 -0.84 -0.73
CA ALA A 82 -12.21 -1.14 -1.55
C ALA A 82 -13.37 -0.17 -1.27
N ALA A 83 -13.62 0.15 0.00
CA ALA A 83 -14.64 1.13 0.40
C ALA A 83 -14.30 2.55 -0.08
N GLU A 84 -13.04 2.98 0.05
CA GLU A 84 -12.57 4.27 -0.47
C GLU A 84 -12.70 4.32 -2.00
N ALA A 85 -12.27 3.27 -2.70
CA ALA A 85 -12.39 3.18 -4.15
C ALA A 85 -13.85 3.25 -4.61
N ALA A 86 -14.76 2.57 -3.92
CA ALA A 86 -16.19 2.64 -4.19
C ALA A 86 -16.74 4.06 -3.96
N TRP A 87 -16.36 4.71 -2.86
CA TRP A 87 -16.76 6.09 -2.58
C TRP A 87 -16.28 7.07 -3.66
N PHE A 88 -15.02 6.95 -4.10
CA PHE A 88 -14.50 7.76 -5.19
C PHE A 88 -15.19 7.48 -6.53
N ALA A 89 -15.51 6.21 -6.82
CA ALA A 89 -16.22 5.84 -8.04
C ALA A 89 -17.62 6.45 -8.10
N GLU A 90 -18.38 6.43 -7.00
CA GLU A 90 -19.70 7.08 -6.96
C GLU A 90 -19.59 8.60 -7.17
N ARG A 91 -18.63 9.24 -6.49
CA ARG A 91 -18.38 10.69 -6.66
C ARG A 91 -17.94 11.05 -8.07
N ALA A 92 -17.24 10.16 -8.77
CA ALA A 92 -16.85 10.36 -10.16
C ALA A 92 -18.05 10.29 -11.12
N LYS A 93 -19.05 9.44 -10.84
CA LYS A 93 -20.30 9.38 -11.64
C LYS A 93 -21.13 10.65 -11.53
N GLU A 94 -21.15 11.26 -10.35
CA GLU A 94 -21.85 12.54 -10.11
C GLU A 94 -21.17 13.74 -10.77
N GLN A 95 -19.89 13.63 -11.14
CA GLN A 95 -19.19 14.68 -11.86
C GLN A 95 -19.59 14.66 -13.33
N VAL A 96 -20.60 15.46 -13.68
CA VAL A 96 -20.84 15.85 -15.07
C VAL A 96 -19.63 16.67 -15.55
N PRO A 97 -18.89 16.23 -16.58
CA PRO A 97 -17.79 17.02 -17.10
C PRO A 97 -18.35 18.35 -17.63
N PRO A 98 -17.73 19.50 -17.32
CA PRO A 98 -18.20 20.79 -17.80
C PRO A 98 -18.20 20.79 -19.32
N THR A 99 -19.23 21.40 -19.91
CA THR A 99 -19.26 21.58 -21.36
C THR A 99 -18.08 22.44 -21.82
N PRO A 100 -17.63 22.35 -23.08
CA PRO A 100 -16.51 23.16 -23.59
C PRO A 100 -16.68 24.66 -23.34
N LEU A 101 -17.92 25.14 -23.43
CA LEU A 101 -18.28 26.54 -23.20
C LEU A 101 -18.16 26.93 -21.71
N GLU A 102 -18.60 26.07 -20.79
CA GLU A 102 -18.43 26.30 -19.34
C GLU A 102 -16.96 26.24 -18.92
N ALA A 103 -16.19 25.32 -19.51
CA ALA A 103 -14.75 25.24 -19.31
C ALA A 103 -14.06 26.52 -19.79
N ALA A 104 -14.43 27.06 -20.96
CA ALA A 104 -13.91 28.33 -21.47
C ALA A 104 -14.27 29.52 -20.57
N ARG A 105 -15.52 29.60 -20.08
CA ARG A 105 -15.95 30.64 -19.12
C ARG A 105 -15.15 30.57 -17.82
N LYS A 106 -14.95 29.36 -17.26
CA LYS A 106 -14.14 29.18 -16.05
C LYS A 106 -12.67 29.57 -16.27
N ARG A 107 -12.11 29.30 -17.45
CA ARG A 107 -10.74 29.74 -17.80
C ARG A 107 -10.64 31.26 -17.85
N ALA A 108 -11.59 31.94 -18.52
CA ALA A 108 -11.62 33.40 -18.57
C ALA A 108 -11.73 34.05 -17.17
N VAL A 109 -12.56 33.49 -16.28
CA VAL A 109 -12.66 33.97 -14.88
C VAL A 109 -11.34 33.76 -14.12
N ARG A 110 -10.67 32.61 -14.31
CA ARG A 110 -9.35 32.35 -13.69
C ARG A 110 -8.27 33.29 -14.22
N GLU A 111 -8.26 33.57 -15.53
CA GLU A 111 -7.29 34.47 -16.15
C GLU A 111 -7.43 35.89 -15.62
N THR A 112 -8.64 36.43 -15.58
CA THR A 112 -8.91 37.77 -15.02
C THR A 112 -8.53 37.85 -13.53
N GLN A 113 -8.80 36.80 -12.75
CA GLN A 113 -8.38 36.73 -11.35
C GLN A 113 -6.84 36.68 -11.21
N ASN A 114 -6.17 35.89 -12.06
CA ASN A 114 -4.71 35.78 -12.07
C ASN A 114 -4.06 37.10 -12.48
N GLU A 115 -4.61 37.82 -13.46
CA GLU A 115 -4.15 39.15 -13.86
C GLU A 115 -4.29 40.16 -12.72
N ARG A 116 -5.43 40.14 -12.00
CA ARG A 116 -5.61 40.97 -10.81
C ARG A 116 -4.58 40.66 -9.74
N ILE A 117 -4.32 39.39 -9.46
CA ILE A 117 -3.30 38.97 -8.49
C ILE A 117 -1.90 39.41 -8.94
N ARG A 118 -1.55 39.24 -10.22
CA ARG A 118 -0.27 39.68 -10.78
C ARG A 118 -0.11 41.19 -10.67
N ARG A 119 -1.15 41.96 -10.97
CA ARG A 119 -1.17 43.41 -10.87
C ARG A 119 -0.99 43.88 -9.42
N MET A 120 -1.76 43.33 -8.49
CA MET A 120 -1.60 43.63 -7.05
C MET A 120 -0.21 43.25 -6.54
N GLY A 121 0.35 42.13 -7.00
CA GLY A 121 1.72 41.72 -6.67
C GLY A 121 2.78 42.66 -7.26
N ALA A 122 2.57 43.16 -8.48
CA ALA A 122 3.45 44.15 -9.11
C ALA A 122 3.37 45.50 -8.38
N GLU A 123 2.17 45.96 -8.03
CA GLU A 123 1.94 47.18 -7.25
C GLU A 123 2.57 47.07 -5.86
N THR A 124 2.43 45.92 -5.19
CA THR A 124 3.07 45.66 -3.89
C THR A 124 4.59 45.63 -3.99
N ARG A 125 5.17 45.04 -5.04
CA ARG A 125 6.63 45.04 -5.27
C ARG A 125 7.16 46.43 -5.62
N ALA A 126 6.41 47.20 -6.41
CA ALA A 126 6.75 48.57 -6.76
C ALA A 126 6.68 49.49 -5.53
N ALA A 127 5.66 49.34 -4.68
CA ALA A 127 5.52 50.08 -3.42
C ALA A 127 6.60 49.70 -2.38
N ARG A 128 7.11 48.46 -2.44
CA ARG A 128 8.24 47.99 -1.61
C ARG A 128 9.62 48.34 -2.18
N GLY A 129 9.69 49.12 -3.25
CA GLY A 129 10.89 49.70 -3.87
C GLY A 129 12.21 49.01 -3.52
N GLY A 130 12.63 48.02 -4.31
CA GLY A 130 14.04 47.58 -4.38
C GLY A 130 14.76 47.32 -3.05
N GLY A 131 14.05 46.86 -2.00
CA GLY A 131 14.67 46.54 -0.72
C GLY A 131 15.63 45.37 -0.85
N ALA A 132 16.92 45.68 -0.91
CA ALA A 132 18.00 44.73 -0.78
C ALA A 132 17.72 43.76 0.37
N TRP A 133 17.93 42.47 0.12
CA TRP A 133 18.09 41.47 1.16
C TRP A 133 19.44 41.73 1.83
N SER A 134 19.52 42.80 2.63
CA SER A 134 20.73 43.19 3.36
C SER A 134 20.38 43.34 4.84
N SER A 135 20.51 42.23 5.57
CA SER A 135 20.96 42.20 6.97
C SER A 135 20.93 40.75 7.47
N PHE A 136 21.95 39.97 7.11
CA PHE A 136 22.46 39.02 8.10
C PHE A 136 23.34 39.84 9.05
N PRO A 137 23.18 39.73 10.38
CA PRO A 137 24.17 40.25 11.29
C PRO A 137 25.36 39.28 11.25
N ASP A 138 26.50 39.76 10.77
CA ASP A 138 27.78 39.10 11.02
C ASP A 138 28.00 39.09 12.55
N PHE A 139 28.13 37.89 13.10
CA PHE A 139 28.55 37.67 14.48
C PHE A 139 30.08 37.74 14.51
N ASP A 140 30.61 38.78 15.17
CA ASP A 140 31.95 38.79 15.78
C ASP A 140 31.81 38.65 17.31
#